data_AF-A0A1C5HKL8-F1
#
_entry.id   AF-A0A1C5HKL8-F1
#
_cell.length_a   1.000
_cell.length_b   1.000
_cell.length_c   1.000
_cell.angle_alpha   90.00
_cell.angle_beta   90.00
_cell.angle_gamma   90.00
#
_symmetry.space_group_name_H-M   'P 1'
#
loop_
_entity.id
_entity.type
_entity.pdbx_description
1 polymer ?
#
loop_
_entity_poly.entity_id
_entity_poly.type
_entity_poly.pdbx_seq_one_letter_code
_entity_poly.pdbx_strand_id
1 'polypeptide(L)'
;MSTTGPNPTLDITTISRTVASLAVGVVHTLERAVVGESRMRTARGNAWEAVCADRARADQRAELDRLVAELAAARAAARDRREVRQPVS
;
A
#
# COMPACT_ATOMS: atom_id res chain seq x y z
N MET A 1 29.02 -48.52 -45.09
CA MET A 1 27.76 -48.06 -44.46
C MET A 1 28.14 -46.92 -43.52
N SER A 2 27.87 -45.67 -43.91
CA SER A 2 28.21 -44.49 -43.11
C SER A 2 26.95 -44.01 -42.40
N THR A 3 26.94 -44.10 -41.08
CA THR A 3 25.87 -43.58 -40.23
C THR A 3 26.12 -42.10 -39.99
N THR A 4 25.48 -41.25 -40.79
CA THR A 4 25.45 -39.80 -40.59
C THR A 4 24.63 -39.51 -39.34
N GLY A 5 25.30 -39.11 -38.26
CA GLY A 5 24.64 -38.68 -37.02
C GLY A 5 23.77 -37.43 -37.27
N PRO A 6 22.73 -37.21 -36.46
CA PRO A 6 21.78 -36.12 -36.65
C PRO A 6 22.51 -34.78 -36.57
N ASN A 7 22.43 -34.02 -37.66
CA ASN A 7 23.00 -32.69 -37.79
C ASN A 7 22.17 -31.75 -36.90
N PRO A 8 22.74 -31.10 -35.86
CA PRO A 8 22.00 -30.20 -34.98
C PRO A 8 21.82 -28.87 -35.70
N THR A 9 20.94 -28.83 -36.69
CA THR A 9 20.48 -27.59 -37.29
C THR A 9 19.74 -26.83 -36.21
N LEU A 10 20.35 -25.76 -35.69
CA LEU A 10 19.69 -24.76 -34.84
C LEU A 10 18.43 -24.30 -35.58
N ASP A 11 17.29 -24.84 -35.17
CA ASP A 11 16.00 -24.55 -35.79
C ASP A 11 15.72 -23.06 -35.59
N ILE A 12 15.42 -22.35 -36.68
CA ILE A 12 15.20 -20.89 -36.67
C ILE A 12 14.13 -20.52 -35.64
N THR A 13 13.16 -21.41 -35.40
CA THR A 13 12.13 -21.25 -34.36
C THR A 13 12.70 -21.17 -32.94
N THR A 14 13.81 -21.87 -32.67
CA THR A 14 14.51 -21.83 -31.38
C THR A 14 15.17 -20.48 -31.21
N ILE A 15 15.88 -19.99 -32.23
CA ILE A 15 16.51 -18.65 -32.23
C ILE A 15 15.45 -17.56 -32.05
N SER A 16 14.33 -17.65 -32.78
CA SER A 16 13.20 -16.71 -32.63
C SER A 16 12.61 -16.73 -31.22
N ARG A 17 12.48 -17.90 -30.59
CA ARG A 17 11.98 -18.03 -29.21
C ARG A 17 12.93 -17.40 -28.21
N THR A 18 14.25 -17.56 -28.38
CA THR A 18 15.23 -16.91 -27.49
C THR A 18 15.18 -15.40 -27.62
N VAL A 19 15.14 -14.88 -28.85
CA VAL A 19 15.03 -13.42 -29.09
C VAL A 19 13.73 -12.87 -28.51
N ALA A 20 12.60 -13.55 -28.71
CA ALA A 20 11.33 -13.15 -28.12
C ALA A 20 11.39 -13.16 -26.58
N SER A 21 11.97 -14.19 -25.97
CA SER A 21 12.11 -14.29 -24.51
C SER A 21 13.01 -13.20 -23.94
N LEU A 22 14.07 -12.82 -24.65
CA LEU A 22 14.95 -11.71 -24.25
C LEU A 22 14.24 -10.36 -24.40
N ALA A 23 13.48 -10.16 -25.48
CA ALA A 23 12.70 -8.94 -25.70
C ALA A 23 11.65 -8.71 -24.59
N VAL A 24 11.01 -9.77 -24.10
CA VAL A 24 10.07 -9.68 -22.97
C VAL A 24 10.72 -9.07 -21.73
N GLY A 25 11.95 -9.47 -21.38
CA GLY A 25 12.67 -8.92 -20.23
C GLY A 25 13.02 -7.43 -20.40
N VAL A 26 13.36 -7.01 -21.63
CA VAL A 26 13.66 -5.61 -21.95
C VAL A 26 12.40 -4.75 -21.89
N VAL A 27 11.29 -5.21 -22.47
CA VAL A 27 9.99 -4.51 -22.41
C VAL A 27 9.54 -4.33 -20.97
N HIS A 28 9.61 -5.39 -20.16
CA HIS A 28 9.23 -5.32 -18.75
C HIS A 28 10.07 -4.33 -17.95
N THR A 29 11.38 -4.27 -18.22
CA THR A 29 12.28 -3.33 -17.55
C THR A 29 12.02 -1.89 -18.00
N LEU A 30 11.72 -1.67 -19.28
CA LEU A 30 11.36 -0.35 -19.81
C LEU A 30 10.00 0.13 -19.30
N GLU A 31 9.00 -0.73 -19.20
CA GLU A 31 7.72 -0.41 -18.56
C GLU A 31 7.93 0.05 -17.12
N ARG A 32 8.76 -0.66 -16.35
CA ARG A 32 9.13 -0.25 -14.98
C ARG A 32 9.83 1.11 -14.95
N ALA A 33 10.78 1.34 -15.85
CA ALA A 33 11.54 2.59 -15.91
C ALA A 33 10.69 3.80 -16.35
N VAL A 34 9.77 3.61 -17.30
CA VAL A 34 8.93 4.68 -17.88
C VAL A 34 7.72 4.99 -16.99
N VAL A 35 7.06 3.98 -16.44
CA VAL A 35 5.92 4.16 -15.53
C VAL A 35 6.41 4.67 -14.17
N GLY A 36 7.60 4.27 -13.76
CA GLY A 36 8.19 4.60 -12.45
C GLY A 36 7.65 3.71 -11.34
N GLU A 37 8.51 3.33 -10.40
CA GLU A 37 8.19 2.41 -9.30
C GLU A 37 6.98 2.86 -8.48
N SER A 38 6.79 4.18 -8.34
CA SER A 38 5.68 4.78 -7.60
C SER A 38 4.33 4.71 -8.32
N ARG A 39 4.30 4.51 -9.65
CA ARG A 39 3.04 4.35 -10.40
C ARG A 39 2.71 2.89 -10.71
N MET A 40 3.63 1.95 -10.45
CA MET A 40 3.31 0.52 -10.44
C MET A 40 2.61 0.16 -9.13
N ARG A 41 1.33 -0.24 -9.22
CA ARG A 41 0.56 -0.78 -8.10
C ARG A 41 1.11 -2.13 -7.66
N THR A 42 2.17 -2.12 -6.86
CA THR A 42 2.70 -3.33 -6.23
C THR A 42 1.86 -3.67 -4.99
N ALA A 43 1.77 -4.96 -4.64
CA ALA A 43 1.10 -5.39 -3.41
C ALA A 43 1.69 -4.68 -2.17
N ARG A 44 3.01 -4.48 -2.15
CA ARG A 44 3.71 -3.72 -1.11
C ARG A 44 3.30 -2.25 -1.07
N GLY A 45 3.15 -1.59 -2.22
CA GLY A 45 2.71 -0.21 -2.32
C GLY A 45 1.28 -0.03 -1.81
N ASN A 46 0.36 -0.90 -2.23
CA ASN A 46 -1.03 -0.88 -1.78
C ASN A 46 -1.14 -1.09 -0.25
N ALA A 47 -0.35 -2.02 0.30
CA ALA A 47 -0.31 -2.25 1.74
C ALA A 47 0.20 -1.02 2.51
N TRP A 48 1.21 -0.33 1.98
CA TRP A 48 1.72 0.88 2.60
C TRP A 48 0.72 2.04 2.56
N GLU A 49 0.02 2.23 1.44
CA GLU A 49 -1.06 3.23 1.35
C GLU A 49 -2.18 2.96 2.36
N ALA A 50 -2.59 1.69 2.52
CA ALA A 50 -3.57 1.30 3.53
C ALA A 50 -3.11 1.64 4.95
N VAL A 51 -1.84 1.34 5.29
CA VAL A 51 -1.26 1.69 6.59
C VAL A 51 -1.25 3.20 6.81
N CYS A 52 -0.88 3.99 5.81
CA CYS A 52 -0.93 5.46 5.91
C CYS A 52 -2.35 5.97 6.14
N ALA A 53 -3.34 5.41 5.44
CA ALA A 53 -4.74 5.76 5.64
C ALA A 53 -5.23 5.38 7.04
N ASP A 54 -4.82 4.23 7.57
CA ASP A 54 -5.19 3.80 8.93
C ASP A 54 -4.55 4.67 10.00
N ARG A 55 -3.29 5.07 9.83
CA ARG A 55 -2.64 6.04 10.72
C ARG A 55 -3.39 7.38 10.72
N ALA A 56 -3.74 7.91 9.54
CA ALA A 56 -4.50 9.15 9.45
C ALA A 56 -5.87 9.05 10.15
N ARG A 57 -6.56 7.92 10.01
CA ARG A 57 -7.82 7.66 10.74
C ARG A 57 -7.61 7.58 12.24
N ALA A 58 -6.52 6.97 12.70
CA ALA A 58 -6.18 6.88 14.12
C ALA A 58 -5.92 8.25 14.72
N ASP A 59 -5.18 9.11 14.01
CA ASP A 59 -4.90 10.49 14.44
C ASP A 59 -6.19 11.31 14.56
N GLN A 60 -7.10 11.20 13.58
CA GLN A 60 -8.41 11.85 13.62
C GLN A 60 -9.27 11.37 14.80
N ARG A 61 -9.24 10.06 15.11
CA ARG A 61 -9.96 9.50 16.25
C ARG A 61 -9.38 10.00 17.58
N ALA A 62 -8.06 10.06 17.70
CA ALA A 62 -7.39 10.57 18.89
C ALA A 62 -7.77 12.03 19.17
N GLU A 63 -7.87 12.87 18.13
CA GLU A 63 -8.31 14.25 18.27
C GLU A 63 -9.78 14.35 18.69
N LEU A 64 -10.66 13.52 18.10
CA LEU A 64 -12.06 13.46 18.52
C LEU A 64 -12.19 13.03 19.99
N ASP A 65 -11.47 11.99 20.40
CA ASP A 65 -11.47 11.47 21.76
C ASP A 65 -11.02 12.55 22.76
N ARG A 66 -10.01 13.34 22.38
CA ARG A 66 -9.55 14.50 23.15
C ARG A 66 -10.67 15.52 23.33
N LEU A 67 -11.32 15.95 22.25
CA LEU A 67 -12.39 16.95 22.31
C LEU A 67 -13.59 16.45 23.14
N VAL A 68 -13.93 15.16 23.02
CA VAL A 68 -14.98 14.53 23.81
C VAL A 68 -14.62 14.51 25.29
N ALA A 69 -13.36 14.20 25.64
CA ALA A 69 -12.88 14.22 27.02
C ALA A 69 -12.94 15.64 27.62
N GLU A 70 -12.50 16.65 26.88
CA GLU A 70 -12.58 18.06 27.30
C GLU A 70 -14.04 18.49 27.54
N LEU A 71 -14.95 18.12 26.64
CA LEU A 71 -16.37 18.41 26.79
C LEU A 71 -17.01 17.69 27.99
N ALA A 72 -16.65 16.42 28.20
CA ALA A 72 -17.12 15.64 29.34
C ALA A 72 -16.65 16.25 30.67
N ALA A 73 -15.38 16.64 30.77
CA ALA A 73 -14.82 17.31 31.93
C ALA A 73 -15.51 18.65 32.21
N ALA A 74 -15.76 19.47 31.17
CA ALA A 74 -16.48 20.73 31.30
C ALA A 74 -17.91 20.53 31.84
N ARG A 75 -18.60 19.49 31.37
CA ARG A 75 -19.95 19.14 31.86
C ARG A 75 -19.93 18.66 33.32
N ALA A 76 -18.94 17.86 33.71
CA ALA A 76 -18.78 17.43 35.09
C ALA A 76 -18.57 18.64 36.03
N ALA A 77 -17.62 19.52 35.69
CA ALA A 77 -17.36 20.73 36.48
C ALA A 77 -18.55 21.70 36.55
N ALA A 78 -19.44 21.71 35.54
CA ALA A 78 -20.68 22.48 35.59
C ALA A 78 -21.72 21.87 36.55
N ARG A 79 -21.80 20.53 36.63
CA ARG A 79 -22.67 19.82 37.59
C ARG A 79 -22.20 20.05 39.02
N ASP A 80 -20.91 19.87 39.31
CA ASP A 80 -20.36 20.08 40.65
C ASP A 80 -20.64 21.50 41.16
N ARG A 81 -20.46 22.52 40.30
CA ARG A 81 -20.79 23.92 40.65
C ARG A 81 -22.28 24.13 40.93
N ARG A 82 -23.17 23.40 40.26
CA ARG A 82 -24.62 23.50 40.50
C ARG A 82 -25.01 22.85 41.82
N GLU A 83 -24.42 21.71 42.14
CA GLU A 83 -24.65 21.00 43.41
C GLU A 83 -24.13 21.81 44.60
N VAL A 84 -22.92 22.38 44.51
CA VAL A 84 -22.38 23.30 45.54
C VAL A 84 -23.28 24.53 45.74
N ARG A 85 -23.96 25.00 44.69
CA ARG A 85 -24.85 26.18 44.77
C ARG A 85 -26.25 25.88 45.30
N GLN A 86 -26.65 24.61 45.38
CA GLN A 86 -27.89 24.22 46.06
C GLN A 86 -27.54 23.67 47.45
N PRO A 87 -27.46 24.50 48.50
CA PRO A 87 -27.37 23.96 49.85
C PRO A 87 -28.67 23.20 50.14
N VAL A 88 -28.53 21.92 50.43
CA VAL A 88 -29.62 21.04 50.89
C VAL A 88 -30.24 21.72 52.12
N SER A 89 -31.53 22.06 52.03
CA SER A 89 -32.32 22.60 53.17
C SER A 89 -32.74 21.50 54.12
#